data_AF-A0A954GK68-F1
#
_entry.id   AF-A0A954GK68-F1
#
_cell.length_a   1.000
_cell.length_b   1.000
_cell.length_c   1.000
_cell.angle_alpha   90.00
_cell.angle_beta   90.00
_cell.angle_gamma   90.00
#
_symmetry.space_group_name_H-M   'P 1'
#
loop_
_entity.id
_entity.type
_entity.pdbx_description
1 polymer ?
#
loop_
_entity_poly.entity_id
_entity_poly.type
_entity_poly.pdbx_seq_one_letter_code
_entity_poly.pdbx_strand_id
1 'polypeptide(L)'
;MLADRDSHGRHIVAMGGLSRERDNGPLLEYCLKLADTSRPKVGFIATASGDAPTYVQRFEEIIAGLICEPSHLPLFARTPDVSEWVKAQDVILVGGGNTKSMLAVWREWDLPALLRDAWDGGTVLCGWSAGAICWFEQGVTDSYAGRLESLNCLGFLPGSCCPHYNGEADRRPAYHRLLSEGRIPSGIAIDDCVGVHFVDQAPWQIVRLEESSGAYRVERGPGTDVEEWPLDL
;
A
#
# COMPACT_ATOMS: atom_id res chain seq x y z
N MET A 1 -10.22 14.77 -9.83
CA MET A 1 -11.03 15.13 -8.63
C MET A 1 -10.04 15.60 -7.59
N LEU A 2 -10.16 16.85 -7.12
CA LEU A 2 -9.28 17.39 -6.08
C LEU A 2 -9.53 16.60 -4.80
N ALA A 3 -8.48 16.17 -4.10
CA ALA A 3 -8.61 15.56 -2.79
C ALA A 3 -9.05 16.67 -1.83
N ASP A 4 -10.34 16.82 -1.61
CA ASP A 4 -10.85 17.70 -0.56
C ASP A 4 -10.66 16.97 0.77
N ARG A 5 -9.89 17.57 1.68
CA ARG A 5 -9.51 16.99 2.98
C ARG A 5 -10.64 17.16 4.00
N ASP A 6 -11.88 16.98 3.57
CA ASP A 6 -13.09 17.18 4.40
C ASP A 6 -13.19 16.17 5.57
N SER A 7 -12.27 15.20 5.68
CA SER A 7 -12.22 14.23 6.77
C SER A 7 -11.05 14.48 7.72
N HIS A 8 -11.35 14.73 8.99
CA HIS A 8 -10.40 14.98 10.08
C HIS A 8 -9.74 13.69 10.63
N GLY A 9 -9.38 12.73 9.78
CA GLY A 9 -8.88 11.41 10.20
C GLY A 9 -7.43 11.12 9.82
N ARG A 10 -6.93 9.94 10.23
CA ARG A 10 -5.61 9.45 9.81
C ARG A 10 -5.74 8.76 8.45
N HIS A 11 -4.79 8.94 7.56
CA HIS A 11 -4.96 8.53 6.16
C HIS A 11 -4.06 7.36 5.77
N ILE A 12 -4.64 6.34 5.14
CA ILE A 12 -3.90 5.27 4.45
C ILE A 12 -4.37 5.17 2.99
N VAL A 13 -3.48 5.09 2.01
CA VAL A 13 -3.83 4.77 0.62
C VAL A 13 -3.14 3.48 0.18
N ALA A 14 -3.95 2.42 0.01
CA ALA A 14 -3.49 1.13 -0.48
C ALA A 14 -3.74 1.02 -1.99
N MET A 15 -2.70 0.75 -2.78
CA MET A 15 -2.78 0.70 -4.25
C MET A 15 -2.47 -0.71 -4.78
N GLY A 16 -3.28 -1.21 -5.71
CA GLY A 16 -3.08 -2.57 -6.26
C GLY A 16 -1.73 -2.70 -6.95
N GLY A 17 -1.44 -1.76 -7.85
CA GLY A 17 -0.17 -1.69 -8.54
C GLY A 17 -0.06 -0.37 -9.29
N LEU A 18 1.18 0.00 -9.64
CA LEU A 18 1.44 1.13 -10.53
C LEU A 18 1.51 0.63 -11.97
N SER A 19 1.01 1.44 -12.90
CA SER A 19 1.10 1.14 -14.32
C SER A 19 2.54 1.14 -14.81
N ARG A 20 2.85 0.26 -15.77
CA ARG A 20 4.11 0.31 -16.53
C ARG A 20 4.03 1.23 -17.76
N GLU A 21 2.82 1.53 -18.23
CA GLU A 21 2.58 2.21 -19.50
C GLU A 21 1.97 3.59 -19.32
N ARG A 22 1.29 3.82 -18.19
CA ARG A 22 0.61 5.08 -17.88
C ARG A 22 1.41 5.88 -16.88
N ASP A 23 1.15 7.19 -16.90
CA ASP A 23 1.64 8.09 -15.86
C ASP A 23 0.92 7.81 -14.53
N ASN A 24 1.71 7.47 -13.52
CA ASN A 24 1.23 7.23 -12.16
C ASN A 24 1.18 8.51 -11.32
N GLY A 25 1.66 9.63 -11.85
CA GLY A 25 1.68 10.95 -11.22
C GLY A 25 0.35 11.32 -10.55
N PRO A 26 -0.82 11.15 -11.18
CA PRO A 26 -2.10 11.50 -10.55
C PRO A 26 -2.43 10.71 -9.27
N LEU A 27 -2.06 9.42 -9.19
CA LEU A 27 -2.26 8.62 -7.97
C LEU A 27 -1.33 9.08 -6.84
N LEU A 28 -0.06 9.35 -7.19
CA LEU A 28 0.90 9.85 -6.21
C LEU A 28 0.54 11.27 -5.75
N GLU A 29 0.16 12.14 -6.67
CA GLU A 29 -0.30 13.50 -6.37
C GLU A 29 -1.52 13.48 -5.45
N TYR A 30 -2.45 12.54 -5.62
CA TYR A 30 -3.55 12.34 -4.68
C TYR A 30 -3.03 12.07 -3.26
N CYS A 31 -2.06 11.17 -3.11
CA CYS A 31 -1.45 10.87 -1.80
C CYS A 31 -0.80 12.12 -1.18
N LEU A 32 -0.10 12.91 -2.00
CA LEU A 32 0.56 14.13 -1.53
C LEU A 32 -0.43 15.20 -1.06
N LYS A 33 -1.57 15.34 -1.75
CA LYS A 33 -2.62 16.32 -1.40
C LYS A 33 -3.35 16.00 -0.10
N LEU A 34 -3.17 14.80 0.47
CA LEU A 34 -3.71 14.46 1.79
C LEU A 34 -2.89 15.05 2.94
N ALA A 35 -1.64 15.47 2.69
CA ALA A 35 -0.80 16.13 3.68
C ALA A 35 -1.26 17.57 3.93
N ASP A 36 -1.08 18.07 5.16
CA ASP A 36 -1.48 19.43 5.59
C ASP A 36 -0.46 20.51 5.21
N THR A 37 0.08 20.43 4.00
CA THR A 37 1.13 21.33 3.53
C THR A 37 1.14 21.39 2.01
N SER A 38 1.46 22.57 1.47
CA SER A 38 1.57 22.78 0.03
C SER A 38 2.80 22.11 -0.60
N ARG A 39 3.77 21.69 0.22
CA ARG A 39 4.99 21.03 -0.23
C ARG A 39 5.41 19.95 0.78
N PRO A 40 4.79 18.76 0.75
CA PRO A 40 5.06 17.71 1.73
C PRO A 40 6.47 17.15 1.62
N LYS A 41 7.04 16.77 2.76
CA LYS A 41 8.19 15.86 2.86
C LYS A 41 7.71 14.44 2.63
N VAL A 42 8.29 13.80 1.61
CA VAL A 42 7.83 12.50 1.10
C VAL A 42 8.93 11.48 1.27
N GLY A 43 8.74 10.55 2.19
CA GLY A 43 9.66 9.46 2.42
C GLY A 43 9.31 8.24 1.57
N PHE A 44 10.26 7.72 0.81
CA PHE A 44 10.12 6.46 0.09
C PHE A 44 10.83 5.32 0.81
N ILE A 45 10.14 4.19 0.98
CA ILE A 45 10.66 2.97 1.58
C ILE A 45 10.61 1.87 0.52
N ALA A 46 11.79 1.52 -0.02
CA ALA A 46 11.95 0.59 -1.13
C ALA A 46 12.33 -0.83 -0.68
N THR A 47 12.19 -1.13 0.62
CA THR A 47 12.74 -2.35 1.25
C THR A 47 12.24 -3.65 0.61
N ALA A 48 11.01 -3.68 0.08
CA ALA A 48 10.48 -4.86 -0.64
C ALA A 48 11.30 -5.25 -1.88
N SER A 49 12.01 -4.29 -2.48
CA SER A 49 12.93 -4.54 -3.58
C SER A 49 14.38 -4.80 -3.15
N GLY A 50 14.65 -4.81 -1.85
CA GLY A 50 16.02 -4.81 -1.31
C GLY A 50 16.72 -3.45 -1.48
N ASP A 51 15.96 -2.35 -1.47
CA ASP A 51 16.44 -1.00 -1.82
C ASP A 51 17.20 -0.97 -3.17
N ALA A 52 16.64 -1.65 -4.18
CA ALA A 52 17.26 -1.71 -5.51
C ALA A 52 17.50 -0.29 -6.06
N PRO A 53 18.75 0.11 -6.39
CA PRO A 53 19.05 1.47 -6.82
C PRO A 53 18.25 1.93 -8.04
N THR A 54 18.01 1.02 -8.99
CA THR A 54 17.21 1.29 -10.19
C THR A 54 15.75 1.57 -9.86
N TYR A 55 15.23 1.02 -8.76
CA TYR A 55 13.86 1.25 -8.34
C TYR A 55 13.71 2.56 -7.57
N VAL A 56 14.68 2.88 -6.70
CA VAL A 56 14.76 4.20 -6.05
C VAL A 56 14.88 5.30 -7.10
N GLN A 57 15.77 5.14 -8.08
CA GLN A 57 15.91 6.10 -9.19
C GLN A 57 14.61 6.28 -9.97
N ARG A 58 13.91 5.19 -10.30
CA ARG A 58 12.60 5.29 -10.98
C ARG A 58 11.57 6.05 -10.14
N PHE A 59 11.57 5.84 -8.82
CA PHE A 59 10.71 6.63 -7.94
C PHE A 59 11.09 8.11 -7.96
N GLU A 60 12.38 8.44 -7.88
CA GLU A 60 12.89 9.82 -7.97
C GLU A 60 12.48 10.51 -9.28
N GLU A 61 12.51 9.80 -10.41
CA GLU A 61 12.07 10.31 -11.71
C GLU A 61 10.57 10.65 -11.72
N ILE A 62 9.73 9.80 -11.13
CA ILE A 62 8.28 10.02 -11.07
C ILE A 62 7.96 11.17 -10.11
N ILE A 63 8.56 11.17 -8.92
CA ILE A 63 8.24 12.14 -7.86
C ILE A 63 8.78 13.55 -8.19
N ALA A 64 9.83 13.67 -9.02
CA ALA A 64 10.37 14.95 -9.47
C ALA A 64 9.37 15.81 -10.25
N GLY A 65 8.35 15.19 -10.85
CA GLY A 65 7.25 15.90 -11.52
C GLY A 65 6.22 16.52 -10.56
N LEU A 66 6.33 16.27 -9.25
CA LEU A 66 5.35 16.63 -8.24
C LEU A 66 5.91 17.66 -7.23
N ILE A 67 5.02 18.49 -6.67
CA ILE A 67 5.40 19.52 -5.70
C ILE A 67 5.62 18.87 -4.33
N CYS A 68 6.86 18.53 -4.01
CA CYS A 68 7.24 17.91 -2.73
C CYS A 68 8.74 18.07 -2.41
N GLU A 69 9.14 17.48 -1.28
CA GLU A 69 10.53 17.27 -0.85
C GLU A 69 10.78 15.76 -0.67
N PRO A 70 11.26 15.05 -1.70
CA PRO A 70 11.43 13.61 -1.63
C PRO A 70 12.67 13.21 -0.83
N SER A 71 12.58 12.08 -0.13
CA SER A 71 13.71 11.39 0.51
C SER A 71 13.51 9.87 0.45
N HIS A 72 14.57 9.10 0.67
CA HIS A 72 14.53 7.62 0.71
C HIS A 72 15.12 7.13 2.03
N LEU A 73 14.55 6.06 2.59
CA LEU A 73 15.09 5.35 3.75
C LEU A 73 15.89 4.12 3.30
N PRO A 74 17.24 4.19 3.27
CA PRO A 74 18.07 3.04 2.95
C PRO A 74 18.26 2.11 4.16
N LEU A 75 17.75 0.88 4.09
CA LEU A 75 17.98 -0.19 5.07
C LEU A 75 19.05 -1.19 4.63
N PHE A 76 19.45 -1.18 3.35
CA PHE A 76 20.52 -2.02 2.81
C PHE A 76 21.81 -1.25 2.47
N ALA A 77 21.95 -0.02 2.98
CA ALA A 77 23.15 0.80 2.84
C ALA A 77 23.45 1.53 4.16
N ARG A 78 24.04 2.73 4.10
CA ARG A 78 24.25 3.55 5.30
C ARG A 78 22.91 4.10 5.78
N THR A 79 22.32 3.44 6.76
CA THR A 79 21.01 3.78 7.34
C THR A 79 21.13 4.99 8.27
N PRO A 80 20.25 6.01 8.14
CA PRO A 80 20.16 7.13 9.09
C PRO A 80 19.51 6.70 10.40
N ASP A 81 19.33 7.62 11.35
CA ASP A 81 18.41 7.37 12.46
C ASP A 81 16.99 7.20 11.91
N VAL A 82 16.48 5.97 12.02
CA VAL A 82 15.18 5.58 11.43
C VAL A 82 14.03 6.31 12.12
N SER A 83 14.11 6.55 13.43
CA SER A 83 13.04 7.23 14.18
C SER A 83 12.95 8.70 13.78
N GLU A 84 14.09 9.38 13.72
CA GLU A 84 14.15 10.78 13.27
C GLU A 84 13.69 10.91 11.82
N TRP A 85 14.12 10.00 10.95
CA TRP A 85 13.73 10.02 9.55
C TRP A 85 12.23 9.84 9.37
N VAL A 86 11.60 8.84 10.02
CA VAL A 86 10.17 8.56 9.92
C VAL A 86 9.33 9.75 10.43
N LYS A 87 9.69 10.31 11.59
CA LYS A 87 8.98 11.46 12.18
C LYS A 87 9.06 12.74 11.34
N ALA A 88 10.05 12.84 10.47
CA ALA A 88 10.24 14.02 9.62
C ALA A 88 9.35 14.02 8.37
N GLN A 89 8.63 12.93 8.07
CA GLN A 89 7.83 12.81 6.84
C GLN A 89 6.37 13.22 7.04
N ASP A 90 5.84 13.95 6.07
CA ASP A 90 4.40 14.23 5.97
C ASP A 90 3.67 13.09 5.26
N VAL A 91 4.34 12.43 4.31
CA VAL A 91 3.84 11.28 3.55
C VAL A 91 4.91 10.20 3.49
N ILE A 92 4.52 8.94 3.71
CA ILE A 92 5.39 7.78 3.50
C ILE A 92 4.82 6.91 2.39
N LEU A 93 5.63 6.66 1.36
CA LEU A 93 5.32 5.79 0.22
C LEU A 93 6.12 4.49 0.32
N VAL A 94 5.44 3.35 0.29
CA VAL A 94 6.07 2.02 0.35
C VAL A 94 5.97 1.34 -1.01
N GLY A 95 7.12 0.96 -1.55
CA GLY A 95 7.23 0.31 -2.85
C GLY A 95 6.83 -1.17 -2.86
N GLY A 96 6.73 -1.72 -4.08
CA GLY A 96 6.46 -3.12 -4.33
C GLY A 96 7.71 -4.02 -4.26
N GLY A 97 7.49 -5.33 -4.23
CA GLY A 97 8.55 -6.35 -4.21
C GLY A 97 8.17 -7.53 -3.33
N ASN A 98 9.15 -8.11 -2.63
CA ASN A 98 8.94 -9.22 -1.70
C ASN A 98 8.47 -8.74 -0.33
N THR A 99 7.16 -8.84 -0.07
CA THR A 99 6.53 -8.45 1.20
C THR A 99 7.09 -9.22 2.39
N LYS A 100 7.38 -10.52 2.23
CA LYS A 100 7.88 -11.36 3.33
C LYS A 100 9.25 -10.88 3.82
N SER A 101 10.18 -10.64 2.90
CA SER A 101 11.52 -10.14 3.20
C SER A 101 11.45 -8.71 3.75
N MET A 102 10.62 -7.84 3.17
CA MET A 102 10.39 -6.48 3.68
C MET A 102 9.99 -6.50 5.16
N LEU A 103 8.94 -7.24 5.50
CA LEU A 103 8.45 -7.30 6.88
C LEU A 103 9.43 -7.96 7.84
N ALA A 104 10.26 -8.89 7.37
CA ALA A 104 11.34 -9.45 8.19
C ALA A 104 12.39 -8.39 8.53
N VAL A 105 12.84 -7.60 7.55
CA VAL A 105 13.79 -6.49 7.77
C VAL A 105 13.18 -5.44 8.68
N TRP A 106 11.93 -5.02 8.43
CA TRP A 106 11.27 -3.97 9.22
C TRP A 106 11.17 -4.30 10.71
N ARG A 107 10.96 -5.58 11.06
CA ARG A 107 10.95 -6.02 12.47
C ARG A 107 12.27 -5.77 13.19
N GLU A 108 13.40 -5.96 12.50
CA GLU A 108 14.74 -5.71 13.08
C GLU A 108 15.02 -4.21 13.32
N TRP A 109 14.32 -3.33 12.59
CA TRP A 109 14.47 -1.87 12.70
C TRP A 109 13.38 -1.21 13.55
N ASP A 110 12.49 -1.97 14.17
CA ASP A 110 11.30 -1.49 14.89
C ASP A 110 10.40 -0.55 14.04
N LEU A 111 10.50 -0.68 12.72
CA LEU A 111 9.81 0.20 11.79
C LEU A 111 8.27 0.11 11.90
N PRO A 112 7.65 -1.05 12.20
CA PRO A 112 6.22 -1.14 12.45
C PRO A 112 5.72 -0.18 13.55
N ALA A 113 6.43 -0.08 14.68
CA ALA A 113 6.04 0.80 15.78
C ALA A 113 6.21 2.27 15.36
N LEU A 114 7.33 2.59 14.71
CA LEU A 114 7.60 3.95 14.21
C LEU A 114 6.57 4.43 13.17
N LEU A 115 6.17 3.55 12.24
CA LEU A 115 5.14 3.86 11.26
C LEU A 115 3.76 4.01 11.90
N ARG A 116 3.47 3.23 12.94
CA ARG A 116 2.23 3.37 13.71
C ARG A 116 2.17 4.72 14.40
N ASP A 117 3.25 5.10 15.09
CA ASP A 117 3.35 6.40 15.77
C ASP A 117 3.23 7.57 14.78
N ALA A 118 3.88 7.46 13.60
CA ALA A 118 3.78 8.46 12.54
C ALA A 118 2.34 8.60 12.03
N TRP A 119 1.66 7.48 11.77
CA TRP A 119 0.27 7.48 11.34
C TRP A 119 -0.68 8.06 12.41
N ASP A 120 -0.47 7.69 13.67
CA ASP A 120 -1.20 8.25 14.81
C ASP A 120 -0.94 9.76 14.98
N GLY A 121 0.24 10.23 14.55
CA GLY A 121 0.63 11.65 14.47
C GLY A 121 0.15 12.40 13.22
N GLY A 122 -0.53 11.73 12.28
CA GLY A 122 -1.10 12.34 11.08
C GLY A 122 -0.28 12.23 9.80
N THR A 123 0.86 11.51 9.81
CA THR A 123 1.58 11.17 8.58
C THR A 123 0.70 10.30 7.69
N VAL A 124 0.60 10.66 6.40
CA VAL A 124 -0.16 9.90 5.41
C VAL A 124 0.66 8.66 5.01
N LEU A 125 0.10 7.46 5.18
CA LEU A 125 0.77 6.23 4.77
C LEU A 125 0.21 5.73 3.44
N CYS A 126 1.09 5.45 2.50
CA CYS A 126 0.71 5.03 1.16
C CYS A 126 1.59 3.88 0.69
N GLY A 127 1.07 3.03 -0.18
CA GLY A 127 1.91 2.00 -0.77
C GLY A 127 1.21 1.22 -1.86
N TRP A 128 2.00 0.60 -2.73
CA TRP A 128 1.48 -0.23 -3.82
C TRP A 128 2.06 -1.63 -3.77
N SER A 129 1.30 -2.61 -4.27
CA SER A 129 1.73 -4.02 -4.26
C SER A 129 2.08 -4.49 -2.84
N ALA A 130 3.34 -4.84 -2.56
CA ALA A 130 3.84 -5.16 -1.22
C ALA A 130 3.56 -4.05 -0.20
N GLY A 131 3.68 -2.78 -0.61
CA GLY A 131 3.36 -1.63 0.21
C GLY A 131 1.87 -1.45 0.48
N ALA A 132 0.98 -1.95 -0.38
CA ALA A 132 -0.45 -1.98 -0.09
C ALA A 132 -0.79 -3.11 0.89
N ILE A 133 -0.20 -4.29 0.66
CA ILE A 133 -0.40 -5.47 1.51
C ILE A 133 -0.02 -5.19 2.96
N CYS A 134 1.09 -4.50 3.21
CA CYS A 134 1.65 -4.40 4.55
C CYS A 134 0.72 -3.68 5.55
N TRP A 135 -0.16 -2.80 5.09
CA TRP A 135 -1.06 -2.06 5.98
C TRP A 135 -2.15 -2.92 6.62
N PHE A 136 -2.53 -4.04 6.01
CA PHE A 136 -3.63 -4.88 6.47
C PHE A 136 -3.19 -5.88 7.56
N GLU A 137 -4.13 -6.58 8.20
CA GLU A 137 -3.81 -7.67 9.13
C GLU A 137 -3.16 -8.84 8.39
N GLN A 138 -3.65 -9.14 7.19
CA GLN A 138 -3.06 -10.14 6.30
C GLN A 138 -3.06 -9.68 4.83
N GLY A 139 -2.26 -10.32 4.00
CA GLY A 139 -2.43 -10.18 2.56
C GLY A 139 -1.97 -11.38 1.76
N VAL A 140 -2.43 -11.42 0.51
CA VAL A 140 -2.09 -12.44 -0.48
C VAL A 140 -0.79 -12.02 -1.16
N THR A 141 0.25 -12.86 -1.09
CA THR A 141 1.56 -12.55 -1.67
C THR A 141 2.22 -13.79 -2.27
N ASP A 142 2.97 -13.56 -3.34
CA ASP A 142 3.82 -14.49 -4.08
C ASP A 142 5.25 -14.59 -3.51
N SER A 143 5.50 -14.00 -2.34
CA SER A 143 6.79 -14.01 -1.64
C SER A 143 7.33 -15.41 -1.29
N TYR A 144 6.56 -16.47 -1.53
CA TYR A 144 6.88 -17.87 -1.25
C TYR A 144 7.25 -18.65 -2.53
N ALA A 145 8.39 -18.29 -3.14
CA ALA A 145 8.85 -18.88 -4.40
C ALA A 145 7.79 -18.80 -5.52
N GLY A 146 7.09 -17.66 -5.61
CA GLY A 146 6.05 -17.40 -6.61
C GLY A 146 4.67 -17.98 -6.25
N ARG A 147 4.55 -18.77 -5.17
CA ARG A 147 3.26 -19.26 -4.72
C ARG A 147 2.50 -18.18 -3.95
N LEU A 148 1.26 -17.95 -4.36
CA LEU A 148 0.33 -17.06 -3.66
C LEU A 148 -0.18 -17.71 -2.36
N GLU A 149 0.22 -17.13 -1.25
CA GLU A 149 -0.13 -17.55 0.11
C GLU A 149 -0.51 -16.34 0.98
N SER A 150 -1.15 -16.61 2.12
CA SER A 150 -1.39 -15.58 3.13
C SER A 150 -0.13 -15.22 3.92
N LEU A 151 -0.04 -13.96 4.34
CA LEU A 151 1.05 -13.45 5.17
C LEU A 151 0.48 -12.47 6.21
N ASN A 152 0.82 -12.67 7.49
CA ASN A 152 0.52 -11.70 8.55
C ASN A 152 1.34 -10.42 8.35
N CYS A 153 0.64 -9.29 8.38
CA CYS A 153 1.15 -7.95 8.07
C CYS A 153 1.06 -7.03 9.31
N LEU A 154 1.01 -5.71 9.14
CA LEU A 154 1.10 -4.75 10.25
C LEU A 154 -0.22 -4.59 11.03
N GLY A 155 -1.37 -4.86 10.40
CA GLY A 155 -2.68 -4.75 11.05
C GLY A 155 -3.11 -3.32 11.35
N PHE A 156 -2.70 -2.34 10.54
CA PHE A 156 -3.19 -0.97 10.66
C PHE A 156 -4.61 -0.86 10.10
N LEU A 157 -4.90 -1.61 9.04
CA LEU A 157 -6.22 -1.82 8.46
C LEU A 157 -6.71 -3.24 8.76
N PRO A 158 -8.02 -3.43 9.05
CA PRO A 158 -8.59 -4.73 9.33
C PRO A 158 -8.71 -5.60 8.08
N GLY A 159 -8.77 -6.93 8.28
CA GLY A 159 -9.01 -7.88 7.20
C GLY A 159 -7.78 -8.10 6.33
N SER A 160 -8.01 -8.45 5.06
CA SER A 160 -6.91 -8.72 4.13
C SER A 160 -6.89 -7.93 2.84
N CYS A 161 -5.71 -7.88 2.21
CA CYS A 161 -5.50 -7.25 0.91
C CYS A 161 -5.02 -8.23 -0.16
N CYS A 162 -5.57 -8.12 -1.37
CA CYS A 162 -5.06 -8.76 -2.58
C CYS A 162 -4.82 -7.70 -3.69
N PRO A 163 -3.56 -7.28 -3.93
CA PRO A 163 -3.22 -6.36 -5.02
C PRO A 163 -3.15 -7.08 -6.39
N HIS A 164 -2.94 -6.31 -7.47
CA HIS A 164 -2.84 -6.80 -8.86
C HIS A 164 -4.03 -7.67 -9.30
N TYR A 165 -5.23 -7.37 -8.78
CA TYR A 165 -6.35 -8.31 -8.84
C TYR A 165 -6.82 -8.60 -10.27
N ASN A 166 -6.71 -7.62 -11.17
CA ASN A 166 -6.90 -7.77 -12.61
C ASN A 166 -5.60 -8.07 -13.39
N GLY A 167 -4.44 -7.66 -12.87
CA GLY A 167 -3.15 -7.71 -13.57
C GLY A 167 -2.46 -9.07 -13.54
N GLU A 168 -2.69 -9.86 -12.49
CA GLU A 168 -2.08 -11.18 -12.30
C GLU A 168 -3.17 -12.26 -12.18
N ALA A 169 -3.30 -13.10 -13.22
CA ALA A 169 -4.41 -14.05 -13.37
C ALA A 169 -4.64 -14.99 -12.17
N ASP A 170 -3.58 -15.32 -11.43
CA ASP A 170 -3.66 -16.24 -10.30
C ASP A 170 -4.09 -15.55 -8.98
N ARG A 171 -4.06 -14.20 -8.89
CA ARG A 171 -4.42 -13.45 -7.67
C ARG A 171 -5.85 -13.71 -7.23
N ARG A 172 -6.80 -13.60 -8.15
CA ARG A 172 -8.23 -13.78 -7.86
C ARG A 172 -8.57 -15.21 -7.44
N PRO A 173 -8.19 -16.27 -8.19
CA PRO A 173 -8.36 -17.65 -7.74
C PRO A 173 -7.67 -17.96 -6.41
N ALA A 174 -6.45 -17.46 -6.20
CA ALA A 174 -5.72 -17.72 -4.95
C ALA A 174 -6.39 -17.04 -3.75
N TYR A 175 -6.89 -15.82 -3.90
CA TYR A 175 -7.58 -15.12 -2.82
C TYR A 175 -8.87 -15.85 -2.43
N HIS A 176 -9.67 -16.25 -3.42
CA HIS A 176 -10.88 -17.06 -3.20
C HIS A 176 -10.55 -18.37 -2.48
N ARG A 177 -9.51 -19.07 -2.92
CA ARG A 177 -9.06 -20.31 -2.26
C ARG A 177 -8.66 -20.08 -0.80
N LEU A 178 -7.87 -19.04 -0.51
CA LEU A 178 -7.40 -18.75 0.86
C LEU A 178 -8.57 -18.38 1.78
N LEU A 179 -9.58 -17.67 1.27
CA LEU A 179 -10.81 -17.33 2.00
C LEU A 179 -11.66 -18.56 2.29
N SER A 180 -11.91 -19.39 1.28
CA SER A 180 -12.74 -20.60 1.42
C SER A 180 -12.12 -21.63 2.38
N GLU A 181 -10.79 -21.75 2.36
CA GLU A 181 -10.00 -22.56 3.30
C GLU A 181 -9.94 -21.95 4.72
N GLY A 182 -10.41 -20.72 4.93
CA GLY A 182 -10.34 -20.02 6.23
C GLY A 182 -8.92 -19.61 6.64
N ARG A 183 -8.01 -19.46 5.68
CA ARG A 183 -6.60 -19.14 5.92
C ARG A 183 -6.30 -17.65 5.95
N ILE A 184 -7.28 -16.83 5.58
CA ILE A 184 -7.23 -15.37 5.58
C ILE A 184 -8.64 -14.83 5.88
N PRO A 185 -8.80 -13.70 6.59
CA PRO A 185 -10.11 -13.07 6.78
C PRO A 185 -10.63 -12.45 5.48
N SER A 186 -11.92 -12.05 5.46
CA SER A 186 -12.47 -11.18 4.40
C SER A 186 -11.68 -9.88 4.27
N GLY A 187 -11.78 -9.23 3.12
CA GLY A 187 -11.06 -7.97 2.92
C GLY A 187 -11.27 -7.34 1.55
N ILE A 188 -10.23 -6.67 1.06
CA ILE A 188 -10.27 -5.81 -0.11
C ILE A 188 -9.31 -6.34 -1.19
N ALA A 189 -9.81 -6.50 -2.41
CA ALA A 189 -9.01 -6.72 -3.60
C ALA A 189 -8.88 -5.42 -4.38
N ILE A 190 -7.70 -5.14 -4.93
CA ILE A 190 -7.39 -3.86 -5.59
C ILE A 190 -6.74 -4.15 -6.93
N ASP A 191 -7.36 -3.66 -8.00
CA ASP A 191 -6.80 -3.73 -9.35
C ASP A 191 -5.55 -2.85 -9.48
N ASP A 192 -4.77 -3.12 -10.52
CA ASP A 192 -3.72 -2.19 -10.94
C ASP A 192 -4.30 -0.83 -11.27
N CYS A 193 -3.50 0.22 -11.05
CA CYS A 193 -3.88 1.61 -11.29
C CYS A 193 -5.06 2.10 -10.43
N VAL A 194 -5.38 1.38 -9.34
CA VAL A 194 -6.41 1.75 -8.37
C VAL A 194 -5.78 1.92 -6.99
N GLY A 195 -6.16 3.00 -6.30
CA GLY A 195 -5.90 3.24 -4.89
C GLY A 195 -7.22 3.28 -4.11
N VAL A 196 -7.26 2.58 -2.98
CA VAL A 196 -8.33 2.71 -1.99
C VAL A 196 -7.79 3.59 -0.86
N HIS A 197 -8.40 4.76 -0.70
CA HIS A 197 -8.11 5.66 0.40
C HIS A 197 -8.98 5.28 1.60
N PHE A 198 -8.33 5.08 2.74
CA PHE A 198 -8.93 4.85 4.04
C PHE A 198 -8.75 6.07 4.93
N VAL A 199 -9.83 6.43 5.63
CA VAL A 199 -9.81 7.39 6.73
C VAL A 199 -9.99 6.60 8.01
N ASP A 200 -9.02 6.71 8.89
CA ASP A 200 -8.77 5.77 9.97
C ASP A 200 -8.70 4.34 9.40
N GLN A 201 -9.72 3.52 9.64
CA GLN A 201 -9.76 2.14 9.19
C GLN A 201 -10.91 1.87 8.19
N ALA A 202 -11.68 2.90 7.84
CA ALA A 202 -12.82 2.78 6.94
C ALA A 202 -12.43 3.18 5.51
N PRO A 203 -12.78 2.38 4.48
CA PRO A 203 -12.69 2.84 3.10
C PRO A 203 -13.49 4.12 2.91
N TRP A 204 -12.86 5.13 2.31
CA TRP A 204 -13.43 6.46 2.10
C TRP A 204 -13.66 6.76 0.62
N GLN A 205 -12.68 6.48 -0.23
CA GLN A 205 -12.78 6.78 -1.66
C GLN A 205 -11.90 5.85 -2.50
N ILE A 206 -12.33 5.60 -3.74
CA ILE A 206 -11.51 4.97 -4.78
C ILE A 206 -10.92 6.04 -5.70
N VAL A 207 -9.61 5.96 -5.92
CA VAL A 207 -8.89 6.75 -6.92
C VAL A 207 -8.40 5.80 -8.01
N ARG A 208 -8.75 6.07 -9.27
CA ARG A 208 -8.43 5.19 -10.40
C ARG A 208 -7.85 5.98 -11.57
N LEU A 209 -6.83 5.44 -12.23
CA LEU A 209 -6.31 5.99 -13.50
C LEU A 209 -7.08 5.51 -14.72
N GLU A 210 -7.93 4.50 -14.55
CA GLU A 210 -8.72 3.90 -15.62
C GLU A 210 -10.11 3.51 -15.10
N GLU A 211 -11.16 3.81 -15.88
CA GLU A 211 -12.55 3.57 -15.46
C GLU A 211 -12.88 2.08 -15.30
N SER A 212 -12.26 1.21 -16.11
CA SER A 212 -12.47 -0.24 -16.09
C SER A 212 -11.81 -0.96 -14.92
N SER A 213 -10.93 -0.30 -14.18
CA SER A 213 -10.26 -0.88 -13.01
C SER A 213 -10.98 -0.45 -11.72
N GLY A 214 -11.07 -1.36 -10.76
CA GLY A 214 -11.80 -1.14 -9.52
C GLY A 214 -11.13 -1.75 -8.27
N ALA A 215 -11.84 -1.61 -7.16
CA ALA A 215 -11.56 -2.37 -5.95
C ALA A 215 -12.82 -3.15 -5.57
N TYR A 216 -12.63 -4.25 -4.85
CA TYR A 216 -13.70 -5.19 -4.53
C TYR A 216 -13.64 -5.54 -3.06
N ARG A 217 -14.80 -5.61 -2.43
CA ARG A 217 -14.95 -6.29 -1.14
C ARG A 217 -15.10 -7.77 -1.44
N VAL A 218 -14.25 -8.60 -0.84
CA VAL A 218 -14.23 -10.05 -1.03
C VAL A 218 -14.46 -10.71 0.32
N GLU A 219 -15.51 -11.50 0.43
CA GLU A 219 -15.95 -12.10 1.68
C GLU A 219 -16.16 -13.60 1.55
N ARG A 220 -15.94 -14.30 2.65
CA ARG A 220 -16.35 -15.69 2.77
C ARG A 220 -17.87 -15.75 2.99
N GLY A 221 -18.57 -16.38 2.04
CA GLY A 221 -19.99 -16.69 2.15
C GLY A 221 -20.26 -17.94 3.00
N PRO A 222 -21.51 -18.41 3.04
CA PRO A 222 -21.88 -19.65 3.72
C PRO A 222 -21.05 -20.85 3.25
N GLY A 223 -20.53 -21.65 4.19
CA GLY A 223 -19.74 -22.84 3.87
C GLY A 223 -18.33 -22.50 3.34
N THR A 224 -18.08 -22.81 2.06
CA THR A 224 -16.82 -22.56 1.36
C THR A 224 -16.97 -21.56 0.21
N ASP A 225 -18.15 -20.98 0.05
CA ASP A 225 -18.39 -20.01 -1.02
C ASP A 225 -17.64 -18.71 -0.74
N VAL A 226 -17.25 -18.03 -1.81
CA VAL A 226 -16.63 -16.70 -1.76
C VAL A 226 -17.43 -15.78 -2.65
N GLU A 227 -17.79 -14.64 -2.09
CA GLU A 227 -18.57 -13.61 -2.76
C GLU A 227 -17.71 -12.36 -2.88
N GLU A 228 -17.87 -11.63 -3.99
CA GLU A 228 -17.19 -10.36 -4.19
C GLU A 228 -18.13 -9.34 -4.81
N TRP A 229 -17.95 -8.09 -4.41
CA TRP A 229 -18.71 -6.95 -4.92
C TRP A 229 -17.77 -5.80 -5.21
N PRO A 230 -18.03 -5.00 -6.25
CA PRO A 230 -17.40 -3.69 -6.39
C PRO A 230 -17.52 -2.90 -5.08
N LEU A 231 -16.42 -2.26 -4.69
CA LEU A 231 -16.40 -1.36 -3.55
C LEU A 231 -16.96 -0.01 -4.03
N ASP A 232 -18.26 0.20 -3.89
CA ASP A 232 -18.92 1.43 -4.30
C ASP A 232 -18.79 2.50 -3.19
N LEU A 233 -17.98 3.53 -3.44
CA LEU A 233 -17.68 4.67 -2.55
C LEU A 233 -17.88 6.00 -3.29
#